data_AF-A0A7G6Z2J5-F1
#
_entry.id   AF-A0A7G6Z2J5-F1
#
_cell.length_a   1.000
_cell.length_b   1.000
_cell.length_c   1.000
_cell.angle_alpha   90.00
_cell.angle_beta   90.00
_cell.angle_gamma   90.00
#
_symmetry.space_group_name_H-M   'P 1'
#
loop_
_entity.id
_entity.type
_entity.pdbx_description
1 polymer ?
#
loop_
_entity_poly.entity_id
_entity_poly.type
_entity_poly.pdbx_seq_one_letter_code
_entity_poly.pdbx_strand_id
1 'polypeptide(L)' 'MIVAFSVSPSGGAPAGHLDPEAHGDSVHDAVAAAVAVVRASGLPNRTSSMFTEIEGA' A
#
# COMPACT_ATOMS: atom_id res chain seq x y z
N MET A 1 4.69 15.15 -15.00
CA MET A 1 5.84 14.22 -14.83
C MET A 1 5.33 12.88 -14.28
N ILE A 2 5.90 11.71 -14.63
CA ILE A 2 5.45 10.41 -14.09
C ILE A 2 6.49 9.77 -13.16
N VAL A 3 6.03 9.20 -12.04
CA VAL A 3 6.82 8.39 -11.11
C VAL A 3 6.12 7.05 -10.88
N ALA A 4 6.88 5.95 -10.89
CA ALA A 4 6.41 4.63 -10.50
C ALA A 4 7.21 4.16 -9.27
N PHE A 5 6.51 3.63 -8.27
CA PHE A 5 7.15 3.14 -7.04
C PHE A 5 6.49 1.85 -6.53
N SER A 6 7.24 1.11 -5.72
CA SER A 6 6.78 -0.09 -5.03
C SER A 6 7.09 0.06 -3.53
N VAL A 7 6.25 -0.53 -2.68
CA VAL A 7 6.44 -0.53 -1.23
C VAL A 7 6.56 -1.97 -0.75
N SER A 8 7.61 -2.26 0.02
CA SER A 8 7.83 -3.57 0.62
C SER A 8 7.94 -3.39 2.14
N PRO A 9 6.81 -3.43 2.86
CA PRO A 9 6.79 -3.28 4.30
C PRO A 9 7.59 -4.40 4.97
N SER A 10 8.36 -4.04 5.99
CA SER A 10 9.05 -4.98 6.87
C SER A 10 8.42 -4.94 8.26
N GLY A 11 8.12 -6.12 8.82
CA GLY A 11 7.42 -6.27 10.10
C GLY A 11 5.93 -6.60 9.93
N GLY A 12 5.48 -7.67 10.61
CA GLY A 12 4.06 -8.01 10.75
C GLY A 12 3.32 -7.00 11.64
N ALA A 13 1.98 -6.98 11.54
CA ALA A 13 1.11 -6.02 12.22
C ALA A 13 1.50 -5.83 13.71
N PRO A 14 1.46 -4.60 14.26
CA PRO A 14 1.67 -4.39 15.69
C PRO A 14 0.70 -5.29 16.45
N ALA A 15 1.23 -6.05 17.42
CA ALA A 15 0.49 -6.95 18.29
C ALA A 15 -0.71 -6.22 18.92
N GLY A 16 -1.88 -6.33 18.32
CA GLY A 16 -3.03 -5.50 18.65
C GLY A 16 -4.28 -5.85 17.87
N HIS A 17 -4.14 -6.33 16.62
CA HIS A 17 -5.26 -6.97 15.92
C HIS A 17 -5.20 -8.49 16.18
N LEU A 18 -5.73 -8.91 17.32
CA LEU A 18 -6.02 -10.31 17.60
C LEU A 18 -7.28 -10.72 16.82
N ASP A 19 -7.19 -10.72 15.49
CA ASP A 19 -8.14 -11.48 14.68
C ASP A 19 -7.59 -12.92 14.60
N PRO A 20 -8.25 -13.93 15.16
CA PRO A 20 -7.74 -15.31 15.16
C PRO A 20 -7.61 -15.89 13.74
N GLU A 21 -8.26 -15.27 12.75
CA GLU A 21 -8.19 -15.65 11.33
C GLU A 21 -7.21 -14.77 10.52
N ALA A 22 -6.63 -13.73 11.11
CA ALA A 22 -5.59 -12.95 10.46
C ALA A 22 -4.31 -13.78 10.36
N HIS A 23 -4.06 -14.35 9.19
CA HIS A 23 -2.78 -14.94 8.84
C HIS A 23 -1.66 -13.91 9.07
N GLY A 24 -0.93 -14.06 10.18
CA GLY A 24 -0.05 -13.06 10.78
C GLY A 24 1.14 -12.56 9.94
N ASP A 25 1.31 -13.10 8.74
CA ASP A 25 2.39 -12.75 7.80
C ASP A 25 1.91 -11.94 6.58
N SER A 26 0.61 -11.60 6.50
CA SER A 26 0.08 -10.85 5.36
C SER A 26 0.34 -9.35 5.48
N VAL A 27 1.10 -8.78 4.55
CA VAL A 27 1.42 -7.34 4.48
C VAL A 27 0.35 -6.49 3.76
N HIS A 28 -0.78 -7.09 3.41
CA HIS A 28 -1.82 -6.46 2.59
C HIS A 28 -2.39 -5.17 3.19
N ASP A 29 -2.60 -5.10 4.51
CA ASP A 29 -3.12 -3.89 5.17
C ASP A 29 -2.17 -2.70 5.04
N ALA A 30 -0.86 -2.94 5.23
CA ALA A 30 0.16 -1.91 5.08
C ALA A 30 0.24 -1.41 3.63
N VAL A 31 0.17 -2.31 2.66
CA VAL A 31 0.11 -1.94 1.23
C VAL A 31 -1.17 -1.17 0.92
N ALA A 32 -2.32 -1.60 1.42
CA ALA A 32 -3.60 -0.93 1.21
C ALA A 32 -3.59 0.50 1.76
N ALA A 33 -3.00 0.71 2.94
CA ALA A 33 -2.82 2.03 3.53
C ALA A 33 -1.95 2.94 2.64
N ALA A 34 -0.83 2.44 2.10
CA ALA A 34 0.01 3.21 1.18
C ALA A 34 -0.75 3.61 -0.11
N VAL A 35 -1.52 2.69 -0.69
CA VAL A 35 -2.33 2.97 -1.88
C VAL A 35 -3.46 3.97 -1.57
N ALA A 36 -4.04 3.93 -0.37
CA ALA A 36 -5.04 4.91 0.05
C ALA A 36 -4.51 6.35 0.03
N VAL A 37 -3.26 6.55 0.47
CA VAL A 37 -2.59 7.87 0.39
C VAL A 37 -2.47 8.35 -1.05
N VAL A 38 -2.07 7.48 -1.98
CA VAL A 38 -1.97 7.83 -3.41
C VAL A 38 -3.33 8.24 -3.96
N ARG A 39 -4.39 7.49 -3.67
CA ARG A 39 -5.75 7.82 -4.14
C ARG A 39 -6.25 9.13 -3.57
N ALA A 40 -5.94 9.42 -2.30
CA ALA A 40 -6.33 10.66 -1.63
C ALA A 40 -5.62 11.91 -2.20
N SER A 41 -4.52 11.75 -2.97
CA SER A 41 -3.81 12.87 -3.58
C SER A 41 -4.61 13.60 -4.67
N GLY A 42 -5.61 12.94 -5.26
CA GLY A 42 -6.37 13.49 -6.40
C GLY A 42 -5.61 13.49 -7.74
N LEU A 43 -4.35 13.05 -7.77
CA LEU A 43 -3.56 12.98 -9.00
C LEU A 43 -3.95 11.75 -9.83
N PRO A 44 -3.81 11.80 -11.18
CA PRO A 44 -3.92 10.60 -12.01
C PRO A 44 -2.94 9.54 -11.52
N ASN A 45 -3.45 8.35 -11.26
CA ASN A 45 -2.67 7.25 -10.73
C ASN A 45 -3.18 5.90 -11.24
N ARG A 46 -2.27 4.91 -11.29
CA ARG A 46 -2.58 3.53 -11.64
C ARG A 46 -1.81 2.59 -10.72
N THR A 47 -2.51 1.62 -10.13
CA THR A 47 -1.87 0.56 -9.32
C THR A 47 -1.92 -0.77 -10.08
N SER A 48 -0.79 -1.46 -10.13
CA SER A 48 -0.61 -2.80 -10.71
C SER A 48 -0.20 -3.79 -9.63
N SER A 49 0.14 -5.03 -10.01
CA SER A 49 0.64 -6.04 -9.07
C SER A 49 2.00 -5.70 -8.46
N MET A 50 2.82 -4.88 -9.13
CA MET A 50 4.20 -4.62 -8.72
C MET A 50 4.47 -3.15 -8.36
N PHE A 51 3.73 -2.22 -8.96
CA PHE A 51 3.97 -0.78 -8.84
C PHE A 51 2.70 0.03 -8.75
N THR A 52 2.82 1.22 -8.14
CA THR A 52 1.88 2.33 -8.25
C THR A 52 2.54 3.47 -9.02
N GLU A 53 1.88 3.89 -10.09
CA GLU A 53 2.24 5.03 -10.94
C GLU A 53 1.44 6.26 -10.49
N ILE A 54 2.08 7.43 -10.43
CA ILE A 54 1.45 8.73 -10.15
C ILE A 54 1.98 9.79 -11.11
N GLU A 55 1.07 10.58 -11.66
CA GLU A 55 1.40 11.69 -12.56
C GLU A 55 1.34 13.02 -11.79
N GLY A 56 2.50 13.65 -11.61
CA GLY A 56 2.62 15.00 -11.07
C GLY A 56 2.33 16.07 -12.12
N ALA A 57 1.91 17.25 -11.65
CA ALA A 57 1.65 18.45 -12.46
C ALA A 57 2.85 18.89 -13.30
#